data_AF-A0A7Y2G1I3-F1
#
_entry.id   AF-A0A7Y2G1I3-F1
#
_cell.length_a   1.000
_cell.length_b   1.000
_cell.length_c   1.000
_cell.angle_alpha   90.00
_cell.angle_beta   90.00
_cell.angle_gamma   90.00
#
_symmetry.space_group_name_H-M   'P 1'
#
loop_
_entity.id
_entity.type
_entity.pdbx_description
1 polymer ?
#
loop_
_entity_poly.entity_id
_entity_poly.type
_entity_poly.pdbx_seq_one_letter_code
_entity_poly.pdbx_strand_id
1 'polypeptide(L)'
;MLASIPTPVLGQTLRDNGIPVDDATAAGLVALLSPAATMVGGFSEGELALLNTTSQTFDPLGSNTAVDIDPLGATTTNTFEVGYNGIFDNRVLLAVDAYYTNKADFVGPLRAESPFVLVPTLSADLLGGLTQAITDNAILKGQLDLLGLPPSAVAGLIVQLAGSGLPDDQTPVAVVEAMENAVAPGNTPEAFLSYRNFGTVDYLGADVSVQVLATDEISLFANMSVVSDDFFDASELGEEAESGLNLSLNAPRFKFKVGGRYAKRNSVSVGFSARFTDGFPILSGPYVGDLPSYFLVDISAGYDFGAVVPGLRLDAGVQNVADDRHREFIGSPEIGRVGMARLTYSFQ
;
A
#
# COMPACT_ATOMS: atom_id res chain seq x y z
N MET A 1 -28.80 2.55 -22.67
CA MET A 1 -27.52 2.33 -23.35
C MET A 1 -27.68 2.09 -24.85
N LEU A 2 -28.41 1.07 -25.33
CA LEU A 2 -28.64 0.89 -26.78
C LEU A 2 -29.47 2.00 -27.44
N ALA A 3 -30.58 2.41 -26.81
CA ALA A 3 -31.46 3.47 -27.33
C ALA A 3 -30.83 4.87 -27.34
N SER A 4 -29.66 5.05 -26.71
CA SER A 4 -28.91 6.31 -26.67
C SER A 4 -27.79 6.38 -27.71
N ILE A 5 -27.51 5.28 -28.43
CA ILE A 5 -26.54 5.27 -29.53
C ILE A 5 -27.23 5.85 -30.78
N PRO A 6 -26.67 6.89 -31.44
CA PRO A 6 -27.24 7.40 -32.68
C PRO A 6 -27.41 6.30 -33.71
N THR A 7 -28.59 6.22 -34.34
CA THR A 7 -28.93 5.15 -35.30
C THR A 7 -27.87 4.92 -36.40
N PRO A 8 -27.24 5.95 -36.99
CA PRO A 8 -26.19 5.73 -37.99
C PRO A 8 -24.92 5.09 -37.41
N VAL A 9 -24.58 5.42 -36.15
CA VAL A 9 -23.45 4.83 -35.44
C VAL A 9 -23.75 3.38 -35.13
N LEU A 10 -24.96 3.08 -34.65
CA LEU A 10 -25.38 1.72 -34.39
C LEU A 10 -25.40 0.88 -35.68
N GLY A 11 -26.01 1.38 -36.75
CA GLY A 11 -26.05 0.70 -38.05
C GLY A 11 -24.64 0.38 -38.57
N GLN A 12 -23.68 1.30 -38.40
CA GLN A 12 -22.29 1.06 -38.76
C GLN A 12 -21.65 -0.03 -37.88
N THR A 13 -21.83 0.02 -36.56
CA THR A 13 -21.29 -1.00 -35.66
C THR A 13 -21.86 -2.39 -35.93
N LEU A 14 -23.15 -2.50 -36.27
CA LEU A 14 -23.77 -3.77 -36.67
C LEU A 14 -23.11 -4.33 -37.95
N ARG A 15 -22.89 -3.48 -38.96
CA ARG A 15 -22.22 -3.88 -40.22
C ARG A 15 -20.77 -4.30 -39.99
N ASP A 16 -20.05 -3.60 -39.14
CA ASP A 16 -18.65 -3.92 -38.78
C ASP A 16 -18.55 -5.26 -38.02
N ASN A 17 -19.63 -5.70 -37.36
CA ASN A 17 -19.75 -7.01 -36.71
C ASN A 17 -20.44 -8.07 -37.60
N GLY A 18 -20.53 -7.85 -38.92
CA GLY A 18 -21.02 -8.83 -39.88
C GLY A 18 -22.55 -8.95 -39.95
N ILE A 19 -23.30 -7.99 -39.41
CA ILE A 19 -24.76 -7.94 -39.49
C ILE A 19 -25.18 -6.89 -40.54
N PRO A 20 -25.56 -7.30 -41.77
CA PRO A 20 -25.79 -6.38 -42.88
C PRO A 20 -27.22 -5.79 -42.84
N VAL A 21 -27.47 -4.90 -41.89
CA VAL A 21 -28.76 -4.18 -41.76
C VAL A 21 -28.60 -2.70 -42.13
N ASP A 22 -29.66 -2.11 -42.71
CA ASP A 22 -29.76 -0.67 -42.90
C ASP A 22 -30.12 0.04 -41.58
N ASP A 23 -29.95 1.35 -41.55
CA ASP A 23 -30.15 2.15 -40.32
C ASP A 23 -31.61 2.10 -39.84
N ALA A 24 -32.58 1.96 -40.76
CA ALA A 24 -34.00 1.85 -40.43
C ALA A 24 -34.34 0.50 -39.77
N THR A 25 -33.77 -0.59 -40.27
CA THR A 25 -33.89 -1.93 -39.70
C THR A 25 -33.20 -1.99 -38.33
N ALA A 26 -32.02 -1.39 -38.20
CA ALA A 26 -31.33 -1.27 -36.92
C ALA A 26 -32.18 -0.53 -35.87
N ALA A 27 -32.79 0.61 -36.24
CA ALA A 27 -33.70 1.35 -35.35
C ALA A 27 -34.94 0.52 -34.93
N GLY A 28 -35.54 -0.22 -35.87
CA GLY A 28 -36.70 -1.07 -35.59
C GLY A 28 -36.37 -2.20 -34.61
N LEU A 29 -35.21 -2.85 -34.77
CA LEU A 29 -34.74 -3.90 -33.85
C LEU A 29 -34.47 -3.34 -32.45
N VAL A 30 -33.87 -2.16 -32.33
CA VAL A 30 -33.68 -1.50 -31.02
C VAL A 30 -34.99 -1.14 -30.35
N ALA A 31 -35.98 -0.66 -31.11
CA ALA A 31 -37.29 -0.34 -30.55
C ALA A 31 -37.98 -1.59 -29.95
N LEU A 32 -37.79 -2.75 -30.57
CA LEU A 32 -38.33 -4.02 -30.08
C LEU A 32 -37.55 -4.59 -28.89
N LEU A 33 -36.25 -4.28 -28.79
CA LEU A 33 -35.44 -4.56 -27.60
C LEU A 33 -35.69 -3.57 -26.45
N SER A 34 -36.63 -2.63 -26.61
CA SER A 34 -36.97 -1.72 -25.52
C SER A 34 -37.54 -2.50 -24.32
N PRO A 35 -37.27 -2.05 -23.07
CA PRO A 35 -37.82 -2.69 -21.88
C PRO A 35 -39.36 -2.72 -21.85
N ALA A 36 -40.03 -1.89 -22.64
CA ALA A 36 -41.50 -1.91 -22.78
C ALA A 36 -42.02 -3.07 -23.64
N ALA A 37 -41.17 -3.68 -24.47
CA ALA A 37 -41.52 -4.72 -25.43
C ALA A 37 -40.78 -6.05 -25.19
N THR A 38 -39.57 -6.01 -24.64
CA THR A 38 -38.76 -7.19 -24.29
C THR A 38 -38.27 -7.05 -22.85
N MET A 39 -38.83 -7.87 -21.96
CA MET A 39 -38.43 -7.90 -20.55
C MET A 39 -37.26 -8.85 -20.36
N VAL A 40 -36.12 -8.33 -19.91
CA VAL A 40 -34.96 -9.15 -19.53
C VAL A 40 -35.08 -9.48 -18.05
N GLY A 41 -35.35 -10.76 -17.75
CA GLY A 41 -35.33 -11.29 -16.38
C GLY A 41 -34.05 -12.08 -16.11
N GLY A 42 -33.72 -12.25 -14.84
CA GLY A 42 -32.55 -12.99 -14.39
C GLY A 42 -32.02 -12.47 -13.06
N PHE A 43 -31.01 -13.15 -12.53
CA PHE A 43 -30.22 -12.67 -11.41
C PHE A 43 -28.75 -12.95 -11.72
N SER A 44 -27.87 -12.14 -11.15
CA SER A 44 -26.44 -12.42 -11.09
C SER A 44 -26.05 -12.57 -9.63
N GLU A 45 -25.19 -13.54 -9.36
CA GLU A 45 -24.73 -13.80 -8.00
C GLU A 45 -23.71 -12.74 -7.59
N GLY A 46 -23.94 -12.14 -6.42
CA GLY A 46 -23.02 -11.18 -5.83
C GLY A 46 -21.99 -11.92 -4.98
N GLU A 47 -20.72 -11.58 -5.15
CA GLU A 47 -19.62 -12.11 -4.36
C GLU A 47 -19.08 -11.03 -3.42
N LEU A 48 -18.78 -11.38 -2.17
CA LEU A 48 -18.13 -10.47 -1.24
C LEU A 48 -16.62 -10.47 -1.45
N ALA A 49 -16.00 -9.31 -1.39
CA ALA A 49 -14.56 -9.15 -1.50
C ALA A 49 -14.04 -8.01 -0.60
N LEU A 50 -12.82 -8.12 -0.11
CA LEU A 50 -12.14 -7.04 0.62
C LEU A 50 -11.18 -6.29 -0.30
N LEU A 51 -11.04 -4.99 -0.07
CA LEU A 51 -10.04 -4.19 -0.75
C LEU A 51 -8.64 -4.54 -0.21
N ASN A 52 -7.79 -5.07 -1.07
CA ASN A 52 -6.37 -5.24 -0.79
C ASN A 52 -5.62 -3.97 -1.20
N THR A 53 -5.19 -3.20 -0.20
CA THR A 53 -4.49 -1.93 -0.42
C THR A 53 -3.07 -2.09 -0.96
N THR A 54 -2.51 -3.29 -0.89
CA THR A 54 -1.17 -3.60 -1.41
C THR A 54 -1.23 -3.83 -2.93
N SER A 55 -2.11 -4.73 -3.39
CA SER A 55 -2.30 -5.04 -4.81
C SER A 55 -3.21 -4.04 -5.53
N GLN A 56 -3.97 -3.24 -4.77
CA GLN A 56 -5.04 -2.37 -5.28
C GLN A 56 -6.14 -3.17 -6.02
N THR A 57 -6.37 -4.39 -5.57
CA THR A 57 -7.40 -5.31 -6.11
C THR A 57 -8.44 -5.64 -5.03
N PHE A 58 -9.54 -6.25 -5.45
CA PHE A 58 -10.50 -6.86 -4.56
C PHE A 58 -10.25 -8.37 -4.46
N ASP A 59 -10.03 -8.85 -3.23
CA ASP A 59 -9.76 -10.24 -2.93
C ASP A 59 -11.07 -10.91 -2.47
N PRO A 60 -11.60 -11.92 -3.20
CA PRO A 60 -12.85 -12.59 -2.83
C PRO A 60 -12.79 -13.25 -1.46
N LEU A 61 -13.84 -13.07 -0.65
CA LEU A 61 -13.96 -13.67 0.68
C LEU A 61 -14.41 -15.14 0.68
N GLY A 62 -14.73 -15.70 -0.50
CA GLY A 62 -15.25 -17.06 -0.63
C GLY A 62 -16.56 -17.26 0.13
N SER A 63 -16.72 -18.41 0.80
CA SER A 63 -17.93 -18.72 1.59
C SER A 63 -17.99 -18.02 2.96
N ASN A 64 -16.96 -17.25 3.33
CA ASN A 64 -16.92 -16.54 4.60
C ASN A 64 -17.68 -15.22 4.49
N THR A 65 -18.70 -15.11 5.31
CA THR A 65 -19.55 -13.93 5.49
C THR A 65 -18.75 -12.77 6.08
N ALA A 66 -19.32 -11.55 6.01
CA ALA A 66 -18.90 -10.45 6.86
C ALA A 66 -18.72 -10.96 8.32
N VAL A 67 -17.52 -10.75 8.88
CA VAL A 67 -17.16 -11.22 10.22
C VAL A 67 -17.20 -10.05 11.18
N ASP A 68 -17.80 -10.25 12.34
CA ASP A 68 -17.76 -9.27 13.42
C ASP A 68 -16.30 -9.00 13.82
N ILE A 69 -16.00 -7.72 14.06
CA ILE A 69 -14.67 -7.29 14.47
C ILE A 69 -14.66 -7.18 15.98
N ASP A 70 -13.83 -8.00 16.62
CA ASP A 70 -13.70 -7.96 18.07
C ASP A 70 -13.12 -6.62 18.54
N PRO A 71 -13.55 -6.11 19.72
CA PRO A 71 -12.93 -4.95 20.34
C PRO A 71 -11.44 -5.16 20.59
N LEU A 72 -10.67 -4.06 20.52
CA LEU A 72 -9.23 -4.17 20.68
C LEU A 72 -8.82 -4.70 22.06
N GLY A 73 -8.05 -5.79 22.05
CA GLY A 73 -7.32 -6.34 23.18
C GLY A 73 -6.00 -5.61 23.43
N ALA A 74 -5.39 -5.91 24.58
CA ALA A 74 -4.08 -5.37 24.93
C ALA A 74 -2.97 -6.12 24.20
N THR A 75 -2.10 -5.39 23.50
CA THR A 75 -0.87 -5.95 22.94
C THR A 75 0.08 -6.35 24.06
N THR A 76 0.54 -7.60 24.01
CA THR A 76 1.54 -8.12 24.95
C THR A 76 2.90 -8.19 24.25
N THR A 77 3.95 -7.69 24.90
CA THR A 77 5.32 -7.76 24.39
C THR A 77 6.22 -8.32 25.47
N ASN A 78 6.83 -9.47 25.20
CA ASN A 78 7.78 -10.13 26.07
C ASN A 78 9.14 -10.11 25.38
N THR A 79 10.11 -9.45 26.00
CA THR A 79 11.49 -9.38 25.48
C THR A 79 12.45 -9.97 26.49
N PHE A 80 13.31 -10.87 26.03
CA PHE A 80 14.49 -11.32 26.74
C PHE A 80 15.70 -10.67 26.10
N GLU A 81 16.48 -9.93 26.88
CA GLU A 81 17.68 -9.23 26.41
C GLU A 81 18.88 -9.63 27.27
N VAL A 82 20.01 -9.87 26.62
CA VAL A 82 21.30 -10.08 27.26
C VAL A 82 22.32 -9.17 26.61
N GLY A 83 23.11 -8.48 27.42
CA GLY A 83 24.09 -7.54 26.92
C GLY A 83 25.31 -7.37 27.81
N TYR A 84 26.32 -6.75 27.23
CA TYR A 84 27.56 -6.34 27.86
C TYR A 84 27.82 -4.87 27.58
N ASN A 85 28.16 -4.11 28.62
CA ASN A 85 28.64 -2.75 28.49
C ASN A 85 29.93 -2.61 29.31
N GLY A 86 30.99 -2.13 28.67
CA GLY A 86 32.31 -2.07 29.28
C GLY A 86 33.20 -0.98 28.70
N ILE A 87 34.17 -0.59 29.53
CA ILE A 87 35.25 0.32 29.16
C ILE A 87 36.57 -0.44 29.29
N PHE A 88 37.35 -0.49 28.21
CA PHE A 88 38.67 -1.10 28.16
C PHE A 88 39.75 -0.03 28.03
N ASP A 89 40.78 -0.12 28.88
CA ASP A 89 41.94 0.76 28.89
C ASP A 89 41.59 2.27 28.94
N ASN A 90 40.43 2.61 29.51
CA ASN A 90 39.86 3.96 29.54
C ASN A 90 39.73 4.64 28.15
N ARG A 91 39.83 3.87 27.06
CA ARG A 91 39.89 4.39 25.68
C ARG A 91 38.91 3.70 24.74
N VAL A 92 38.46 2.48 25.04
CA VAL A 92 37.49 1.77 24.21
C VAL A 92 36.24 1.53 25.02
N LEU A 93 35.12 2.10 24.58
CA LEU A 93 33.80 1.84 25.12
C LEU A 93 33.10 0.88 24.17
N LEU A 94 32.60 -0.23 24.70
CA LEU A 94 31.91 -1.27 23.95
C LEU A 94 30.58 -1.55 24.63
N ALA A 95 29.50 -1.49 23.86
CA ALA A 95 28.20 -2.03 24.22
C ALA A 95 27.77 -3.05 23.15
N VAL A 96 27.32 -4.21 23.60
CA VAL A 96 26.74 -5.25 22.74
C VAL A 96 25.53 -5.79 23.47
N ASP A 97 24.40 -5.87 22.78
CA ASP A 97 23.20 -6.50 23.27
C ASP A 97 22.58 -7.38 22.19
N ALA A 98 21.90 -8.43 22.64
CA ALA A 98 21.11 -9.30 21.81
C ALA A 98 19.78 -9.53 22.52
N TYR A 99 18.70 -9.48 21.75
CA TYR A 99 17.36 -9.65 22.27
C TYR A 99 16.55 -10.62 21.42
N TYR A 100 15.61 -11.27 22.09
CA TYR A 100 14.51 -11.99 21.49
C TYR A 100 13.22 -11.32 21.95
N THR A 101 12.39 -10.91 21.02
CA THR A 101 11.08 -10.32 21.30
C THR A 101 10.00 -11.23 20.77
N ASN A 102 9.01 -11.54 21.60
CA ASN A 102 7.74 -12.12 21.20
C ASN A 102 6.63 -11.10 21.48
N LYS A 103 5.87 -10.75 20.45
CA LYS A 103 4.79 -9.77 20.50
C LYS A 103 3.51 -10.42 20.02
N ALA A 104 2.51 -10.45 20.90
CA ALA A 104 1.21 -11.06 20.64
C ALA A 104 0.10 -10.01 20.74
N ASP A 105 -1.02 -10.27 20.06
CA ASP A 105 -2.20 -9.41 20.02
C ASP A 105 -1.83 -7.97 19.65
N PHE A 106 -0.94 -7.79 18.67
CA PHE A 106 -0.53 -6.45 18.27
C PHE A 106 -1.63 -5.80 17.43
N VAL A 107 -1.85 -4.51 17.67
CA VAL A 107 -2.73 -3.70 16.83
C VAL A 107 -2.02 -3.50 15.49
N GLY A 108 -2.58 -4.05 14.41
CA GLY A 108 -1.98 -3.89 13.09
C GLY A 108 -2.42 -2.63 12.35
N PRO A 109 -2.26 -2.56 11.01
CA PRO A 109 -2.57 -1.36 10.25
C PRO A 109 -4.09 -1.12 10.15
N LEU A 110 -4.46 0.15 9.89
CA LEU A 110 -5.84 0.52 9.57
C LEU A 110 -6.24 -0.10 8.24
N ARG A 111 -7.34 -0.86 8.19
CA ARG A 111 -7.84 -1.53 6.98
C ARG A 111 -9.29 -1.16 6.69
N ALA A 112 -9.69 -1.29 5.44
CA ALA A 112 -11.09 -1.28 5.03
C ALA A 112 -11.69 -2.65 5.34
N GLU A 113 -12.62 -2.65 6.30
CA GLU A 113 -13.18 -3.86 6.86
C GLU A 113 -14.55 -4.18 6.30
N SER A 114 -15.22 -3.19 5.69
CA SER A 114 -16.44 -3.39 4.93
C SER A 114 -16.18 -4.24 3.70
N PRO A 115 -16.80 -5.43 3.58
CA PRO A 115 -16.81 -6.15 2.31
C PRO A 115 -17.50 -5.33 1.22
N PHE A 116 -16.94 -5.38 0.02
CA PHE A 116 -17.56 -4.89 -1.21
C PHE A 116 -18.30 -6.04 -1.88
N VAL A 117 -19.36 -5.70 -2.62
CA VAL A 117 -20.10 -6.66 -3.45
C VAL A 117 -19.62 -6.51 -4.89
N LEU A 118 -19.12 -7.60 -5.45
CA LEU A 118 -18.74 -7.76 -6.85
C LEU A 118 -19.79 -8.60 -7.58
N VAL A 119 -19.85 -8.50 -8.91
CA VAL A 119 -20.77 -9.31 -9.72
C VAL A 119 -20.01 -9.92 -10.91
N PRO A 120 -19.10 -10.86 -10.65
CA PRO A 120 -18.13 -11.32 -11.65
C PRO A 120 -18.79 -11.98 -12.87
N THR A 121 -19.98 -12.58 -12.69
CA THR A 121 -20.70 -13.30 -13.75
C THR A 121 -21.70 -12.43 -14.52
N LEU A 122 -21.83 -11.13 -14.21
CA LEU A 122 -22.89 -10.27 -14.76
C LEU A 122 -22.96 -10.30 -16.29
N SER A 123 -21.81 -10.29 -16.97
CA SER A 123 -21.76 -10.34 -18.44
C SER A 123 -22.32 -11.65 -18.99
N ALA A 124 -22.01 -12.78 -18.36
CA ALA A 124 -22.49 -14.10 -18.78
C ALA A 124 -23.98 -14.29 -18.45
N ASP A 125 -24.43 -13.83 -17.29
CA ASP A 125 -25.83 -13.91 -16.88
C ASP A 125 -26.71 -13.01 -17.74
N LEU A 126 -26.24 -11.79 -18.06
CA LEU A 126 -26.92 -10.87 -18.95
C LEU A 126 -27.03 -11.44 -20.36
N LEU A 127 -25.99 -12.11 -20.87
CA LEU A 127 -26.02 -12.82 -22.15
C LEU A 127 -27.12 -13.89 -22.16
N GLY A 128 -27.19 -14.71 -21.10
CA GLY A 128 -28.22 -15.73 -20.93
C GLY A 128 -29.62 -15.14 -20.88
N GLY A 129 -29.82 -14.13 -20.02
CA GLY A 129 -31.10 -13.43 -19.85
C GLY A 129 -31.59 -12.75 -21.13
N LEU A 130 -30.70 -12.07 -21.85
CA LEU A 130 -31.02 -11.46 -23.15
C LEU A 130 -31.36 -12.50 -24.20
N THR A 131 -30.62 -13.61 -24.26
CA THR A 131 -30.90 -14.71 -25.22
C THR A 131 -32.30 -15.28 -25.01
N GLN A 132 -32.69 -15.51 -23.75
CA GLN A 132 -34.03 -16.00 -23.40
C GLN A 132 -35.10 -14.94 -23.70
N ALA A 133 -34.90 -13.70 -23.27
CA ALA A 133 -35.86 -12.61 -23.50
C ALA A 133 -36.14 -12.37 -25.00
N ILE A 134 -35.10 -12.44 -25.84
CA ILE A 134 -35.26 -12.35 -27.30
C ILE A 134 -36.02 -13.56 -27.85
N THR A 135 -35.74 -14.76 -27.34
CA THR A 135 -36.41 -16.00 -27.76
C THR A 135 -37.90 -15.98 -27.43
N ASP A 136 -38.25 -15.48 -26.25
CA ASP A 136 -39.64 -15.41 -25.76
C ASP A 136 -40.44 -14.28 -26.43
N ASN A 137 -39.77 -13.25 -26.97
CA ASN A 137 -40.42 -12.24 -27.78
C ASN A 137 -40.64 -12.76 -29.22
N ALA A 138 -41.79 -13.38 -29.46
CA ALA A 138 -42.15 -13.96 -30.76
C ALA A 138 -42.05 -12.97 -31.94
N ILE A 139 -42.34 -11.67 -31.74
CA ILE A 139 -42.28 -10.66 -32.80
C ILE A 139 -40.82 -10.36 -33.14
N LEU A 140 -40.01 -10.06 -32.12
CA LEU A 140 -38.58 -9.78 -32.29
C LEU A 140 -37.84 -11.00 -32.86
N LYS A 141 -38.08 -12.19 -32.29
CA LYS A 141 -37.50 -13.44 -32.78
C LYS A 141 -37.86 -13.68 -34.25
N GLY A 142 -39.13 -13.52 -34.62
CA GLY A 142 -39.58 -13.69 -36.00
C GLY A 142 -38.90 -12.72 -36.98
N GLN A 143 -38.67 -11.47 -36.57
CA GLN A 143 -37.93 -10.51 -37.39
C GLN A 143 -36.45 -10.84 -37.50
N LEU A 144 -35.81 -11.27 -36.41
CA LEU A 144 -34.41 -11.70 -36.41
C LEU A 144 -34.19 -12.96 -37.25
N ASP A 145 -35.12 -13.91 -37.22
CA ASP A 145 -35.08 -15.13 -38.04
C ASP A 145 -35.09 -14.80 -39.54
N LEU A 146 -35.87 -13.79 -39.99
CA LEU A 146 -35.88 -13.31 -41.38
C LEU A 146 -34.54 -12.72 -41.82
N LEU A 147 -33.77 -12.20 -40.88
CA LEU A 147 -32.44 -11.64 -41.09
C LEU A 147 -31.33 -12.69 -40.89
N GLY A 148 -31.67 -13.93 -40.53
CA GLY A 148 -30.71 -14.98 -40.24
C GLY A 148 -29.90 -14.76 -38.96
N LEU A 149 -30.42 -13.96 -38.02
CA LEU A 149 -29.73 -13.59 -36.79
C LEU A 149 -30.24 -14.44 -35.60
N PRO A 150 -29.44 -15.36 -35.06
CA PRO A 150 -29.87 -16.13 -33.90
C PRO A 150 -29.92 -15.24 -32.64
N PRO A 151 -30.87 -15.48 -31.71
CA PRO A 151 -30.99 -14.70 -30.47
C PRO A 151 -29.69 -14.55 -29.68
N SER A 152 -28.87 -15.60 -29.63
CA SER A 152 -27.58 -15.60 -28.92
C SER A 152 -26.54 -14.68 -29.56
N ALA A 153 -26.53 -14.53 -30.88
CA ALA A 153 -25.62 -13.61 -31.56
C ALA A 153 -26.01 -12.14 -31.30
N VAL A 154 -27.30 -11.85 -31.27
CA VAL A 154 -27.81 -10.51 -30.94
C VAL A 154 -27.53 -10.18 -29.47
N ALA A 155 -27.81 -11.11 -28.56
CA ALA A 155 -27.49 -10.94 -27.14
C ALA A 155 -25.99 -10.72 -26.90
N GLY A 156 -25.14 -11.51 -27.56
CA GLY A 156 -23.67 -11.37 -27.50
C GLY A 156 -23.20 -9.99 -27.95
N LEU A 157 -23.77 -9.48 -29.05
CA LEU A 157 -23.46 -8.15 -29.53
C LEU A 157 -23.92 -7.04 -28.56
N ILE A 158 -25.09 -7.19 -27.93
CA ILE A 158 -25.58 -6.24 -26.92
C ILE A 158 -24.62 -6.18 -25.72
N VAL A 159 -24.19 -7.34 -25.21
CA VAL A 159 -23.22 -7.41 -24.09
C VAL A 159 -21.87 -6.83 -24.52
N GLN A 160 -21.41 -7.14 -25.73
CA GLN A 160 -20.17 -6.58 -26.29
C GLN A 160 -20.24 -5.05 -26.43
N LEU A 161 -21.39 -4.51 -26.85
CA LEU A 161 -21.63 -3.07 -26.96
C LEU A 161 -21.69 -2.37 -25.60
N ALA A 162 -22.11 -3.07 -24.54
CA ALA A 162 -21.98 -2.57 -23.18
C ALA A 162 -20.51 -2.50 -22.74
N GLY A 163 -19.64 -3.32 -23.34
CA GLY A 163 -18.18 -3.25 -23.23
C GLY A 163 -17.69 -3.34 -21.79
N SER A 164 -16.63 -2.59 -21.48
CA SER A 164 -16.09 -2.43 -20.12
C SER A 164 -16.99 -1.59 -19.19
N GLY A 165 -18.22 -1.28 -19.61
CA GLY A 165 -19.20 -0.56 -18.79
C GLY A 165 -20.03 -1.48 -17.88
N LEU A 166 -19.92 -2.79 -18.05
CA LEU A 166 -20.50 -3.76 -17.12
C LEU A 166 -19.49 -4.03 -15.99
N PRO A 167 -19.94 -4.02 -14.72
CA PRO A 167 -19.13 -4.48 -13.61
C PRO A 167 -18.56 -5.89 -13.83
N ASP A 168 -17.32 -6.08 -13.43
CA ASP A 168 -16.58 -7.34 -13.46
C ASP A 168 -16.17 -7.79 -12.04
N ASP A 169 -15.22 -8.72 -11.97
CA ASP A 169 -14.65 -9.26 -10.73
C ASP A 169 -13.73 -8.27 -9.99
N GLN A 170 -13.59 -7.03 -10.44
CA GLN A 170 -12.83 -5.98 -9.76
C GLN A 170 -13.61 -4.67 -9.65
N THR A 171 -14.87 -4.65 -10.10
CA THR A 171 -15.73 -3.47 -10.06
C THR A 171 -16.79 -3.61 -8.96
N PRO A 172 -16.64 -2.91 -7.82
CA PRO A 172 -17.62 -2.96 -6.75
C PRO A 172 -18.94 -2.29 -7.17
N VAL A 173 -20.05 -3.00 -6.97
CA VAL A 173 -21.40 -2.49 -7.23
C VAL A 173 -22.13 -2.06 -5.96
N ALA A 174 -21.68 -2.54 -4.81
CA ALA A 174 -22.17 -2.16 -3.49
C ALA A 174 -21.08 -2.37 -2.43
N VAL A 175 -21.36 -1.90 -1.21
CA VAL A 175 -20.53 -2.11 -0.03
C VAL A 175 -21.44 -2.51 1.13
N VAL A 176 -20.93 -3.38 2.00
CA VAL A 176 -21.60 -3.79 3.22
C VAL A 176 -21.31 -2.74 4.29
N GLU A 177 -22.38 -2.14 4.81
CA GLU A 177 -22.33 -1.12 5.86
C GLU A 177 -23.09 -1.59 7.10
N ALA A 178 -22.65 -1.16 8.29
CA ALA A 178 -23.39 -1.37 9.52
C ALA A 178 -24.71 -0.62 9.47
N MET A 179 -25.78 -1.26 9.96
CA MET A 179 -27.14 -0.72 9.91
C MET A 179 -27.26 0.64 10.63
N GLU A 180 -26.46 0.87 11.66
CA GLU A 180 -26.42 2.11 12.43
C GLU A 180 -25.90 3.30 11.62
N ASN A 181 -25.09 3.06 10.58
CA ASN A 181 -24.54 4.09 9.69
C ASN A 181 -25.13 4.01 8.28
N ALA A 182 -26.17 3.21 8.07
CA ALA A 182 -26.75 3.01 6.76
C ALA A 182 -27.23 4.33 6.17
N VAL A 183 -26.67 4.72 5.02
CA VAL A 183 -27.04 5.97 4.37
C VAL A 183 -28.37 5.81 3.63
N ALA A 184 -29.16 6.88 3.54
CA ALA A 184 -30.40 6.82 2.78
C ALA A 184 -30.12 6.48 1.31
N PRO A 185 -30.99 5.69 0.63
CA PRO A 185 -30.80 5.31 -0.76
C PRO A 185 -30.51 6.51 -1.68
N GLY A 186 -29.49 6.38 -2.52
CA GLY A 186 -29.03 7.43 -3.44
C GLY A 186 -27.89 8.30 -2.91
N ASN A 187 -27.47 8.12 -1.66
CA ASN A 187 -26.22 8.68 -1.14
C ASN A 187 -25.05 7.70 -1.32
N THR A 188 -23.83 8.23 -1.32
CA THR A 188 -22.62 7.40 -1.35
C THR A 188 -22.50 6.64 -0.04
N PRO A 189 -22.36 5.29 -0.08
CA PRO A 189 -22.23 4.49 1.13
C PRO A 189 -20.84 4.69 1.77
N GLU A 190 -20.75 4.40 3.07
CA GLU A 190 -19.52 4.55 3.84
C GLU A 190 -18.84 3.18 4.07
N ALA A 191 -17.52 3.12 3.87
CA ALA A 191 -16.73 1.95 4.20
C ALA A 191 -16.14 2.09 5.61
N PHE A 192 -16.24 1.03 6.42
CA PHE A 192 -15.67 1.01 7.76
C PHE A 192 -14.17 0.80 7.71
N LEU A 193 -13.45 1.70 8.38
CA LEU A 193 -12.03 1.57 8.63
C LEU A 193 -11.82 1.20 10.09
N SER A 194 -11.15 0.08 10.36
CA SER A 194 -10.81 -0.32 11.73
C SER A 194 -9.41 -0.88 11.83
N TYR A 195 -8.95 -0.96 13.08
CA TYR A 195 -7.80 -1.74 13.48
C TYR A 195 -8.28 -3.08 14.04
N ARG A 196 -7.41 -4.09 13.97
CA ARG A 196 -7.59 -5.38 14.65
C ARG A 196 -6.35 -5.74 15.44
N ASN A 197 -6.53 -6.46 16.54
CA ASN A 197 -5.46 -7.28 17.08
C ASN A 197 -5.36 -8.53 16.22
N PHE A 198 -4.14 -8.93 15.87
CA PHE A 198 -3.94 -10.19 15.19
C PHE A 198 -2.56 -10.78 15.50
N GLY A 199 -2.49 -12.07 15.28
CA GLY A 199 -1.29 -12.88 15.25
C GLY A 199 -0.33 -12.79 16.45
N THR A 200 0.81 -13.43 16.24
CA THR A 200 1.98 -13.36 17.11
C THR A 200 3.20 -13.26 16.23
N VAL A 201 4.10 -12.32 16.53
CA VAL A 201 5.40 -12.23 15.87
C VAL A 201 6.49 -12.44 16.87
N ASP A 202 7.54 -13.14 16.44
CA ASP A 202 8.80 -13.18 17.15
C ASP A 202 9.95 -12.81 16.23
N TYR A 203 10.93 -12.13 16.80
CA TYR A 203 12.14 -11.74 16.08
C TYR A 203 13.31 -11.64 17.05
N LEU A 204 14.48 -11.89 16.49
CA LEU A 204 15.76 -11.70 17.17
C LEU A 204 16.37 -10.38 16.71
N GLY A 205 17.12 -9.70 17.58
CA GLY A 205 17.93 -8.58 17.18
C GLY A 205 19.22 -8.50 17.96
N ALA A 206 20.15 -7.73 17.42
CA ALA A 206 21.42 -7.43 18.08
C ALA A 206 21.87 -6.01 17.74
N ASP A 207 22.35 -5.31 18.76
CA ASP A 207 22.93 -3.99 18.64
C ASP A 207 24.38 -4.01 19.14
N VAL A 208 25.24 -3.29 18.42
CA VAL A 208 26.67 -3.14 18.74
C VAL A 208 27.01 -1.66 18.65
N SER A 209 27.60 -1.12 19.71
CA SER A 209 28.15 0.23 19.75
C SER A 209 29.59 0.20 20.24
N VAL A 210 30.48 0.84 19.49
CA VAL A 210 31.90 0.97 19.81
C VAL A 210 32.29 2.44 19.71
N GLN A 211 32.97 2.93 20.74
CA GLN A 211 33.63 4.23 20.72
C GLN A 211 35.11 4.06 21.11
N VAL A 212 36.01 4.65 20.34
CA VAL A 212 37.46 4.55 20.56
C VAL A 212 38.06 5.94 20.66
N LEU A 213 38.68 6.26 21.79
CA LEU A 213 39.54 7.43 22.00
C LEU A 213 40.96 7.10 21.54
N ALA A 214 41.14 7.06 20.22
CA ALA A 214 42.39 6.66 19.56
C ALA A 214 43.58 7.53 20.00
N THR A 215 43.35 8.82 20.23
CA THR A 215 44.26 9.76 20.89
C THR A 215 43.44 10.73 21.75
N ASP A 216 44.09 11.70 22.40
CA ASP A 216 43.37 12.72 23.17
C ASP A 216 42.62 13.71 22.25
N GLU A 217 42.98 13.76 20.96
CA GLU A 217 42.34 14.59 19.94
C GLU A 217 41.49 13.81 18.94
N ILE A 218 41.67 12.50 18.81
CA ILE A 218 40.97 11.67 17.82
C ILE A 218 40.05 10.68 18.52
N SER A 219 38.76 10.78 18.22
CA SER A 219 37.77 9.77 18.56
C SER A 219 37.15 9.14 17.32
N LEU A 220 36.87 7.84 17.40
CA LEU A 220 36.20 7.05 16.37
C LEU A 220 34.97 6.40 16.98
N PHE A 221 33.97 6.10 16.16
CA PHE A 221 32.81 5.33 16.59
C PHE A 221 32.29 4.44 15.47
N ALA A 222 31.65 3.34 15.86
CA ALA A 222 30.88 2.47 14.98
C ALA A 222 29.63 1.97 15.72
N ASN A 223 28.49 1.97 15.05
CA ASN A 223 27.23 1.43 15.54
C ASN A 223 26.64 0.52 14.48
N MET A 224 26.05 -0.59 14.89
CA MET A 224 25.41 -1.55 14.02
C MET A 224 24.18 -2.10 14.72
N SER A 225 23.11 -2.30 13.97
CA SER A 225 21.84 -2.86 14.45
C SER A 225 21.34 -3.84 13.40
N VAL A 226 20.96 -5.03 13.85
CA VAL A 226 20.38 -6.07 13.01
C VAL A 226 19.13 -6.66 13.67
N VAL A 227 18.09 -6.91 12.89
CA VAL A 227 16.92 -7.71 13.29
C VAL A 227 16.71 -8.85 12.31
N SER A 228 16.18 -9.97 12.79
CA SER A 228 16.02 -11.19 11.99
C SER A 228 15.07 -10.97 10.82
N ASP A 229 13.98 -10.23 11.03
CA ASP A 229 12.88 -10.08 10.09
C ASP A 229 12.33 -8.65 10.14
N ASP A 230 11.88 -8.13 9.00
CA ASP A 230 11.21 -6.82 8.87
C ASP A 230 9.80 -6.92 8.28
N PHE A 231 9.37 -8.14 7.91
CA PHE A 231 8.07 -8.46 7.34
C PHE A 231 7.61 -9.83 7.83
N PHE A 232 6.31 -9.96 8.08
CA PHE A 232 5.64 -11.18 8.51
C PHE A 232 4.37 -11.35 7.69
N ASP A 233 4.26 -12.47 6.99
CA ASP A 233 3.06 -12.82 6.23
C ASP A 233 1.96 -13.45 7.11
N ALA A 234 0.77 -13.68 6.54
CA ALA A 234 -0.36 -14.24 7.27
C ALA A 234 -0.02 -15.57 7.96
N SER A 235 0.77 -16.43 7.31
CA SER A 235 1.13 -17.74 7.83
C SER A 235 2.09 -17.64 9.03
N GLU A 236 3.05 -16.71 8.97
CA GLU A 236 3.97 -16.40 10.07
C GLU A 236 3.24 -15.78 11.26
N LEU A 237 2.14 -15.07 10.99
CA LEU A 237 1.27 -14.49 12.00
C LEU A 237 0.32 -15.50 12.66
N GLY A 238 0.20 -16.72 12.12
CA GLY A 238 -0.81 -17.69 12.57
C GLY A 238 -2.23 -17.36 12.08
N GLU A 239 -2.34 -16.57 11.03
CA GLU A 239 -3.57 -16.23 10.33
C GLU A 239 -3.75 -17.13 9.09
N GLU A 240 -4.99 -17.24 8.60
CA GLU A 240 -5.27 -17.96 7.35
C GLU A 240 -4.51 -17.30 6.19
N ALA A 241 -3.85 -18.10 5.35
CA ALA A 241 -2.98 -17.60 4.28
C ALA A 241 -3.70 -16.63 3.32
N GLU A 242 -4.99 -16.88 3.06
CA GLU A 242 -5.85 -16.08 2.18
C GLU A 242 -6.43 -14.84 2.88
N SER A 243 -6.13 -14.60 4.16
CA SER A 243 -6.63 -13.42 4.90
C SER A 243 -6.08 -12.09 4.39
N GLY A 244 -4.97 -12.13 3.64
CA GLY A 244 -4.23 -10.94 3.23
C GLY A 244 -3.65 -10.15 4.41
N LEU A 245 -3.62 -10.72 5.61
CA LEU A 245 -3.03 -10.10 6.79
C LEU A 245 -1.51 -10.22 6.73
N ASN A 246 -0.84 -9.11 6.94
CA ASN A 246 0.61 -9.02 6.96
C ASN A 246 1.03 -7.88 7.89
N LEU A 247 2.26 -7.98 8.39
CA LEU A 247 2.87 -6.97 9.23
C LEU A 247 4.24 -6.60 8.65
N SER A 248 4.54 -5.31 8.63
CA SER A 248 5.91 -4.84 8.50
C SER A 248 6.36 -4.18 9.81
N LEU A 249 7.63 -4.35 10.17
CA LEU A 249 8.25 -3.58 11.25
C LEU A 249 8.35 -2.09 10.93
N ASN A 250 8.15 -1.69 9.66
CA ASN A 250 8.38 -0.35 9.16
C ASN A 250 9.80 0.15 9.50
N ALA A 251 10.75 -0.78 9.52
CA ALA A 251 12.14 -0.55 9.91
C ALA A 251 13.06 -1.53 9.17
N PRO A 252 14.32 -1.14 8.91
CA PRO A 252 15.27 -1.98 8.20
C PRO A 252 15.78 -3.14 9.05
N ARG A 253 16.01 -4.29 8.39
CA ARG A 253 16.72 -5.44 8.99
C ARG A 253 18.15 -5.11 9.39
N PHE A 254 18.79 -4.18 8.69
CA PHE A 254 20.18 -3.84 8.94
C PHE A 254 20.44 -2.34 8.76
N LYS A 255 21.16 -1.77 9.73
CA LYS A 255 21.68 -0.40 9.64
C LYS A 255 23.02 -0.30 10.34
N PHE A 256 23.93 0.49 9.78
CA PHE A 256 25.19 0.81 10.43
C PHE A 256 25.55 2.27 10.30
N LYS A 257 26.31 2.77 11.27
CA LYS A 257 26.86 4.13 11.26
C LYS A 257 28.28 4.13 11.82
N VAL A 258 29.22 4.66 11.05
CA VAL A 258 30.63 4.78 11.41
C VAL A 258 31.05 6.23 11.30
N GLY A 259 32.03 6.66 12.10
CA GLY A 259 32.57 8.00 11.95
C GLY A 259 33.79 8.26 12.82
N GLY A 260 34.31 9.46 12.66
CA GLY A 260 35.46 9.92 13.40
C GLY A 260 35.45 11.43 13.57
N ARG A 261 36.11 11.87 14.64
CA ARG A 261 36.28 13.27 14.98
C ARG A 261 37.72 13.52 15.39
N TYR A 262 38.32 14.52 14.77
CA TYR A 262 39.52 15.18 15.27
C TYR A 262 39.10 16.48 15.96
N ALA A 263 39.56 16.72 17.17
CA ALA A 263 39.31 17.96 17.90
C ALA A 263 40.54 18.35 18.71
N LYS A 264 41.20 19.43 18.29
CA LYS A 264 42.27 20.06 19.07
C LYS A 264 41.67 21.13 19.96
N ARG A 265 41.95 21.05 21.26
CA ARG A 265 41.45 22.01 22.26
C ARG A 265 41.77 23.45 21.86
N ASN A 266 40.77 24.33 21.97
CA ASN A 266 40.86 25.76 21.66
C ASN A 266 41.40 26.05 20.23
N SER A 267 41.07 25.19 19.27
CA SER A 267 41.57 25.30 17.89
C SER A 267 40.55 24.71 16.92
N VAL A 268 41.00 23.83 16.02
CA VAL A 268 40.17 23.23 14.97
C VAL A 268 39.53 21.92 15.43
N SER A 269 38.34 21.65 14.92
CA SER A 269 37.75 20.32 14.92
C SER A 269 37.24 19.95 13.54
N VAL A 270 37.40 18.69 13.15
CA VAL A 270 36.87 18.11 11.91
C VAL A 270 36.17 16.81 12.26
N GLY A 271 35.02 16.55 11.64
CA GLY A 271 34.28 15.31 11.81
C GLY A 271 33.81 14.75 10.49
N PHE A 272 33.74 13.43 10.41
CA PHE A 272 33.08 12.72 9.32
C PHE A 272 32.20 11.61 9.89
N SER A 273 31.12 11.29 9.20
CA SER A 273 30.36 10.06 9.46
C SER A 273 29.75 9.51 8.19
N ALA A 274 29.60 8.19 8.14
CA ALA A 274 28.87 7.47 7.10
C ALA A 274 27.78 6.62 7.75
N ARG A 275 26.59 6.60 7.13
CA ARG A 275 25.43 5.81 7.56
C ARG A 275 24.91 5.01 6.37
N PHE A 276 24.67 3.73 6.58
CA PHE A 276 23.92 2.88 5.67
C PHE A 276 22.64 2.42 6.36
N THR A 277 21.56 2.39 5.58
CA THR A 277 20.29 1.82 5.97
C THR A 277 19.84 0.91 4.84
N ASP A 278 19.55 -0.36 5.17
CA ASP A 278 19.02 -1.30 4.19
C ASP A 278 17.62 -0.89 3.72
N GLY A 279 17.19 -1.41 2.57
CA GLY A 279 15.83 -1.24 2.09
C GLY A 279 14.85 -2.02 2.98
N PHE A 280 13.61 -1.54 3.09
CA PHE A 280 12.62 -2.19 3.95
C PHE A 280 11.18 -1.89 3.51
N PRO A 281 10.25 -2.82 3.76
CA PRO A 281 8.85 -2.61 3.47
C PRO A 281 8.26 -1.59 4.45
N ILE A 282 7.29 -0.82 3.96
CA ILE A 282 6.39 -0.01 4.76
C ILE A 282 4.98 -0.54 4.55
N LEU A 283 4.31 -0.82 5.68
CA LEU A 283 2.90 -1.15 5.74
C LEU A 283 2.28 -0.35 6.89
N SER A 284 1.72 0.82 6.55
CA SER A 284 1.11 1.73 7.53
C SER A 284 -0.15 2.39 6.94
N GLY A 285 -1.30 1.74 7.14
CA GLY A 285 -2.57 2.18 6.59
C GLY A 285 -2.50 2.31 5.06
N PRO A 286 -2.75 3.50 4.47
CA PRO A 286 -2.67 3.71 3.02
C PRO A 286 -1.24 3.84 2.48
N TYR A 287 -0.22 3.98 3.35
CA TYR A 287 1.16 4.08 2.94
C TYR A 287 1.76 2.68 2.86
N VAL A 288 1.84 2.15 1.64
CA VAL A 288 2.30 0.78 1.37
C VAL A 288 3.36 0.80 0.27
N GLY A 289 4.46 0.07 0.48
CA GLY A 289 5.50 -0.14 -0.53
C GLY A 289 6.90 -0.29 0.07
N ASP A 290 7.88 -0.59 -0.78
CA ASP A 290 9.28 -0.79 -0.37
C ASP A 290 10.10 0.50 -0.47
N LEU A 291 10.85 0.80 0.58
CA LEU A 291 11.88 1.83 0.54
C LEU A 291 13.21 1.25 0.04
N PRO A 292 13.92 1.92 -0.88
CA PRO A 292 15.25 1.50 -1.29
C PRO A 292 16.27 1.74 -0.16
N SER A 293 17.35 0.98 -0.18
CA SER A 293 18.51 1.25 0.67
C SER A 293 19.18 2.57 0.31
N TYR A 294 19.86 3.19 1.27
CA TYR A 294 20.55 4.45 1.05
C TYR A 294 21.84 4.57 1.87
N PHE A 295 22.78 5.38 1.38
CA PHE A 295 24.08 5.58 2.01
C PHE A 295 24.45 7.05 2.08
N LEU A 296 24.54 7.58 3.29
CA LEU A 296 24.80 9.00 3.53
C LEU A 296 26.19 9.21 4.11
N VAL A 297 26.85 10.25 3.63
CA VAL A 297 28.12 10.74 4.17
C VAL A 297 27.93 12.16 4.65
N ASP A 298 28.35 12.44 5.88
CA ASP A 298 28.29 13.75 6.51
C ASP A 298 29.70 14.22 6.85
N ILE A 299 29.94 15.52 6.72
CA ILE A 299 31.19 16.17 7.13
C ILE A 299 30.90 17.40 7.99
N SER A 300 31.81 17.71 8.90
CA SER A 300 31.75 18.91 9.72
C SER A 300 33.14 19.46 10.00
N ALA A 301 33.21 20.77 10.16
CA ALA A 301 34.40 21.50 10.58
C ALA A 301 34.01 22.58 11.59
N GLY A 302 34.94 22.92 12.48
CA GLY A 302 34.75 24.03 13.41
C GLY A 302 36.07 24.64 13.80
N TYR A 303 36.05 25.92 14.14
CA TYR A 303 37.22 26.70 14.51
C TYR A 303 36.90 27.59 15.72
N ASP A 304 37.75 27.50 16.72
CA ASP A 304 37.72 28.32 17.92
C ASP A 304 38.55 29.60 17.70
N PHE A 305 37.88 30.75 17.80
CA PHE A 305 38.51 32.06 17.67
C PHE A 305 38.99 32.61 19.01
N GLY A 306 38.99 31.81 20.08
CA GLY A 306 39.31 32.21 21.45
C GLY A 306 40.66 32.90 21.63
N ALA A 307 41.62 32.69 20.71
CA ALA A 307 42.88 33.42 20.67
C ALA A 307 42.74 34.91 20.29
N VAL A 308 41.67 35.28 19.57
CA VAL A 308 41.38 36.63 19.10
C VAL A 308 40.16 37.21 19.83
N VAL A 309 39.09 36.43 19.93
CA VAL A 309 37.85 36.78 20.61
C VAL A 309 37.49 35.63 21.56
N PRO A 310 37.82 35.75 22.86
CA PRO A 310 37.50 34.73 23.86
C PRO A 310 36.03 34.32 23.81
N GLY A 311 35.78 33.01 23.82
CA GLY A 311 34.41 32.44 23.79
C GLY A 311 33.75 32.36 22.42
N LEU A 312 34.36 32.86 21.34
CA LEU A 312 33.81 32.83 19.99
C LEU A 312 34.20 31.55 19.22
N ARG A 313 33.23 30.87 18.62
CA ARG A 313 33.43 29.66 17.81
C ARG A 313 32.52 29.63 16.59
N LEU A 314 33.03 29.18 15.45
CA LEU A 314 32.24 28.85 14.26
C LEU A 314 32.26 27.33 14.03
N ASP A 315 31.09 26.75 13.78
CA ASP A 315 30.90 25.39 13.30
C ASP A 315 30.18 25.42 11.95
N ALA A 316 30.57 24.56 11.02
CA ALA A 316 29.88 24.35 9.75
C ALA A 316 29.84 22.86 9.42
N GLY A 317 28.77 22.41 8.79
CA GLY A 317 28.61 21.01 8.41
C GLY A 317 27.71 20.84 7.20
N VAL A 318 27.94 19.74 6.49
CA VAL A 318 27.13 19.31 5.36
C VAL A 318 26.73 17.87 5.60
N GLN A 319 25.42 17.64 5.68
CA GLN A 319 24.83 16.31 5.70
C GLN A 319 24.54 15.85 4.27
N ASN A 320 24.67 14.55 4.04
CA ASN A 320 24.46 13.95 2.73
C ASN A 320 25.30 14.66 1.63
N VAL A 321 26.62 14.63 1.82
CA VAL A 321 27.60 15.28 0.93
C VAL A 321 27.53 14.74 -0.50
N ALA A 322 27.09 13.50 -0.69
CA ALA A 322 26.88 12.93 -2.02
C ALA A 322 25.59 13.45 -2.71
N ASP A 323 24.69 14.11 -1.96
CA ASP A 323 23.32 14.45 -2.40
C ASP A 323 22.53 13.22 -2.87
N ASP A 324 22.66 12.10 -2.14
CA ASP A 324 21.86 10.89 -2.33
C ASP A 324 20.40 11.18 -1.95
N ARG A 325 19.53 11.33 -2.96
CA ARG A 325 18.12 11.66 -2.78
C ARG A 325 17.37 10.41 -2.34
N HIS A 326 16.86 10.42 -1.12
CA HIS A 326 16.20 9.26 -0.51
C HIS A 326 14.93 9.67 0.23
N ARG A 327 14.10 8.67 0.55
CA ARG A 327 12.93 8.80 1.42
C ARG A 327 13.13 7.89 2.62
N GLU A 328 12.70 8.32 3.78
CA GLU A 328 12.70 7.49 4.99
C GLU A 328 11.28 6.98 5.34
N PHE A 329 10.27 7.36 4.55
CA PHE A 329 8.88 6.88 4.68
C PHE A 329 8.11 7.01 3.36
N ILE A 330 7.16 6.11 3.08
CA ILE A 330 6.31 6.17 1.89
C ILE A 330 5.38 7.40 1.96
N GLY A 331 5.26 8.14 0.85
CA GLY A 331 4.49 9.39 0.78
C GLY A 331 5.22 10.64 1.30
N SER A 332 6.41 10.50 1.88
CA SER A 332 7.24 11.64 2.27
C SER A 332 8.01 12.26 1.08
N PRO A 333 8.35 13.56 1.11
CA PRO A 333 9.22 14.17 0.11
C PRO A 333 10.66 13.66 0.25
N GLU A 334 11.41 13.71 -0.86
CA GLU A 334 12.81 13.29 -0.87
C GLU A 334 13.73 14.27 -0.13
N ILE A 335 14.63 13.71 0.68
CA ILE A 335 15.64 14.45 1.42
C ILE A 335 16.94 14.43 0.62
N GLY A 336 17.54 15.61 0.44
CA GLY A 336 18.84 15.78 -0.21
C GLY A 336 19.89 16.34 0.74
N ARG A 337 20.91 16.97 0.17
CA ARG A 337 21.99 17.63 0.90
C ARG A 337 21.49 18.82 1.72
N VAL A 338 21.94 18.89 2.97
CA VAL A 338 21.65 20.02 3.89
C VAL A 338 22.96 20.57 4.45
N GLY A 339 23.21 21.86 4.24
CA GLY A 339 24.32 22.59 4.84
C GLY A 339 23.85 23.45 6.01
N MET A 340 24.62 23.48 7.09
CA MET A 340 24.34 24.31 8.26
C MET A 340 25.62 24.96 8.78
N ALA A 341 25.49 26.19 9.28
CA ALA A 341 26.56 26.90 9.97
C ALA A 341 26.03 27.50 11.27
N ARG A 342 26.85 27.49 12.31
CA ARG A 342 26.51 28.01 13.63
C ARG A 342 27.67 28.83 14.17
N LEU A 343 27.38 30.06 14.56
CA LEU A 343 28.28 30.92 15.33
C LEU A 343 27.84 30.88 16.79
N THR A 344 28.75 30.54 17.69
CA THR A 344 28.51 30.47 19.14
C THR A 344 29.41 31.47 19.84
N TYR A 345 28.84 32.22 20.79
CA TYR A 345 29.60 33.07 21.72
C TYR A 345 29.24 32.69 23.16
N SER A 346 30.23 32.23 23.92
CA SER A 346 30.06 31.82 25.32
C SER A 346 30.61 32.89 26.25
N PHE A 347 29.73 33.42 27.13
CA PHE A 347 30.12 34.32 28.20
C PHE A 347 30.71 33.51 29.36
N GLN A 348 31.86 33.95 29.88
CA GLN A 348 32.41 33.48 31.15
C GLN A 348 32.10 34.48 32.26
#